data_AF-A0A915M6M1-F1
#
_entry.id   AF-A0A915M6M1-F1
#
_cell.length_a   1.000
_cell.length_b   1.000
_cell.length_c   1.000
_cell.angle_alpha   90.00
_cell.angle_beta   90.00
_cell.angle_gamma   90.00
#
_symmetry.space_group_name_H-M   'P 1'
#
loop_
_entity.id
_entity.type
_entity.pdbx_description
1 polymer ?
#
loop_
_entity_poly.entity_id
_entity_poly.type
_entity_poly.pdbx_seq_one_letter_code
_entity_poly.pdbx_strand_id
1 'polypeptide(L)'
;MIITKSGRRIFPALKVKLSGLDKKANYYVIMDIVPCDANRWKFHNSRWTVAGKADPELQKPLHIHPDSPATGEHWMAKGASFHRVKVTNNATNKAEFVSI
;
A
#
# COMPACT_ATOMS: atom_id res chain seq x y z
N MET A 1 2.61 -10.89 -4.28
CA MET A 1 1.27 -10.31 -4.48
C MET A 1 0.94 -10.32 -5.96
N ILE A 2 -0.29 -10.66 -6.34
CA ILE A 2 -0.70 -10.63 -7.75
C ILE A 2 -1.13 -9.20 -8.11
N ILE A 3 -0.62 -8.68 -9.23
CA ILE A 3 -0.99 -7.37 -9.79
C ILE A 3 -1.69 -7.58 -11.14
N THR A 4 -2.69 -6.76 -11.45
CA THR A 4 -3.45 -6.84 -12.71
C THR A 4 -3.72 -5.44 -13.26
N LYS A 5 -4.00 -5.33 -14.58
CA LYS A 5 -4.33 -4.06 -15.22
C LYS A 5 -5.53 -3.35 -14.58
N SER A 6 -6.57 -4.12 -14.22
CA SER A 6 -7.79 -3.64 -13.56
C SER A 6 -7.66 -3.46 -12.03
N GLY A 7 -6.48 -3.75 -11.48
CA GLY A 7 -6.19 -3.70 -10.06
C GLY A 7 -6.69 -4.91 -9.28
N ARG A 8 -5.85 -5.42 -8.37
CA ARG A 8 -6.19 -6.54 -7.48
C ARG A 8 -6.06 -6.12 -6.02
N ARG A 9 -7.00 -6.53 -5.18
CA ARG A 9 -6.91 -6.27 -3.73
C ARG A 9 -5.72 -7.00 -3.11
N ILE A 10 -5.09 -6.34 -2.15
CA ILE A 10 -4.01 -6.90 -1.33
C ILE A 10 -4.54 -8.07 -0.48
N PHE A 11 -3.80 -9.19 -0.43
CA PHE A 11 -4.10 -10.32 0.44
C PHE A 11 -2.82 -10.88 1.09
N PRO A 12 -2.77 -11.05 2.42
CA PRO A 12 -3.82 -10.68 3.39
C PRO A 12 -4.04 -9.15 3.43
N ALA A 13 -5.27 -8.72 3.74
CA ALA A 13 -5.59 -7.29 3.80
C ALA A 13 -4.78 -6.60 4.91
N LEU A 14 -4.18 -5.44 4.61
CA LEU A 14 -3.45 -4.67 5.60
C LEU A 14 -4.42 -3.99 6.58
N LYS A 15 -4.29 -4.33 7.86
CA LYS A 15 -5.06 -3.76 8.97
C LYS A 15 -4.10 -3.41 10.09
N VAL A 16 -4.27 -2.24 10.68
CA VAL A 16 -3.43 -1.76 11.78
C VAL A 16 -4.29 -1.29 12.94
N LYS A 17 -3.91 -1.68 14.16
CA LYS A 17 -4.49 -1.13 15.39
C LYS A 17 -3.65 0.07 15.80
N LEU A 18 -4.32 1.16 16.16
CA LEU A 18 -3.67 2.40 16.56
C LEU A 18 -3.92 2.64 18.06
N SER A 19 -2.94 3.22 18.74
CA SER A 19 -2.99 3.53 20.18
C SER A 19 -2.08 4.71 20.50
N GLY A 20 -2.37 5.43 21.58
CA GLY A 20 -1.53 6.54 22.05
C GLY A 20 -1.71 7.87 21.30
N LEU A 21 -2.74 7.99 20.46
CA LEU A 21 -3.09 9.25 19.80
C LEU A 21 -3.79 10.21 20.76
N ASP A 22 -3.64 11.52 20.56
CA ASP A 22 -4.48 12.50 21.23
C ASP A 22 -5.92 12.31 20.74
N LYS A 23 -6.84 12.07 21.68
CA LYS A 23 -8.25 11.80 21.38
C LYS A 23 -8.91 12.92 20.57
N LYS A 24 -8.52 14.18 20.77
CA LYS A 24 -9.17 15.36 20.16
C LYS A 24 -8.46 15.87 18.90
N ALA A 25 -7.21 15.48 18.67
CA ALA A 25 -6.48 15.89 17.47
C ALA A 25 -6.95 15.11 16.23
N ASN A 26 -6.91 15.76 15.06
CA ASN A 26 -7.20 15.15 13.78
C ASN A 26 -5.94 14.58 13.14
N TYR A 27 -6.04 13.36 12.62
CA TYR A 27 -4.96 12.64 11.97
C TYR A 27 -5.37 12.19 10.57
N TYR A 28 -4.42 12.29 9.64
CA TYR A 28 -4.45 11.57 8.38
C TYR A 28 -3.70 10.25 8.54
N VAL A 29 -4.29 9.16 8.03
CA VAL A 29 -3.61 7.87 7.93
C VAL A 29 -3.39 7.57 6.46
N ILE A 30 -2.13 7.34 6.09
CA ILE A 30 -1.69 7.15 4.72
C ILE A 30 -0.96 5.81 4.63
N MET A 31 -1.14 5.11 3.52
CA MET A 31 -0.38 3.91 3.19
C MET A 31 0.35 4.11 1.86
N ASP A 32 1.61 3.70 1.85
CA ASP A 32 2.46 3.67 0.68
C ASP A 32 3.07 2.26 0.49
N ILE A 33 3.44 1.94 -0.75
CA ILE A 33 4.15 0.70 -1.10
C ILE A 33 5.44 1.08 -1.80
N VAL A 34 6.54 0.97 -1.05
CA VAL A 34 7.89 1.29 -1.51
C VAL A 34 8.70 0.03 -1.82
N PRO A 35 9.69 0.10 -2.71
CA PRO A 35 10.60 -1.01 -2.99
C PRO A 35 11.37 -1.42 -1.73
N CYS A 36 11.49 -2.73 -1.50
CA CYS A 36 12.29 -3.27 -0.40
C CYS A 36 13.79 -3.27 -0.74
N ASP A 37 14.12 -3.44 -2.02
CA ASP A 37 15.47 -3.42 -2.54
C ASP A 37 15.52 -2.88 -3.99
N ALA A 38 16.72 -2.78 -4.55
CA ALA A 38 16.95 -2.35 -5.93
C ALA A 38 17.13 -3.53 -6.90
N ASN A 39 16.57 -4.71 -6.58
CA ASN A 39 16.77 -5.93 -7.36
C ASN A 39 15.52 -6.26 -8.19
N ARG A 40 15.74 -6.69 -9.43
CA ARG A 40 14.72 -7.40 -10.20
C ARG A 40 14.84 -8.89 -9.89
N TRP A 41 13.75 -9.51 -9.47
CA TRP A 41 13.72 -10.90 -9.03
C TRP A 41 13.13 -11.83 -10.10
N LYS A 42 13.63 -13.07 -10.17
CA LYS A 42 13.03 -14.17 -10.93
C LYS A 42 12.82 -15.40 -10.05
N PHE A 43 11.75 -16.15 -10.32
CA PHE A 43 11.48 -17.42 -9.65
C PHE A 43 11.85 -18.58 -10.57
N HIS A 44 12.79 -19.42 -10.15
CA HIS A 44 13.26 -20.58 -10.90
C HIS A 44 13.69 -21.69 -9.93
N ASN A 45 13.43 -22.95 -10.28
CA ASN A 45 13.72 -24.12 -9.42
C ASN A 45 13.26 -23.94 -7.97
N SER A 46 12.02 -23.46 -7.81
CA SER A 46 11.39 -23.20 -6.51
C SER A 46 12.14 -22.20 -5.62
N ARG A 47 12.95 -21.31 -6.22
CA ARG A 47 13.73 -20.30 -5.48
C ARG A 47 13.66 -18.93 -6.16
N TRP A 48 13.69 -17.90 -5.33
CA TRP A 48 13.87 -16.52 -5.77
C TRP A 48 15.36 -16.22 -5.95
N THR A 49 15.72 -15.66 -7.10
CA THR A 49 17.09 -15.25 -7.42
C THR A 49 17.10 -13.86 -8.04
N VAL A 50 18.18 -13.12 -7.80
CA VAL A 50 18.39 -11.81 -8.43
C VAL A 50 18.63 -12.00 -9.93
N ALA A 51 17.92 -11.24 -10.74
CA ALA A 51 17.96 -11.26 -12.20
C ALA A 51 18.48 -9.94 -12.80
N GLY A 52 18.85 -8.97 -11.96
CA GLY A 52 19.38 -7.67 -12.37
C GLY A 52 18.94 -6.55 -11.43
N LYS A 53 19.11 -5.32 -11.89
CA LYS A 53 18.67 -4.10 -11.20
C LYS A 53 17.17 -3.87 -11.45
N ALA A 54 16.47 -3.36 -10.43
CA ALA A 54 15.08 -2.92 -10.54
C ALA A 54 14.95 -1.73 -11.51
N ASP A 55 13.78 -1.59 -12.12
CA ASP A 55 13.44 -0.44 -12.95
C ASP A 55 13.31 0.82 -12.06
N PRO A 56 13.58 2.03 -12.59
CA PRO A 56 13.40 3.27 -11.85
C PRO A 56 11.97 3.42 -11.32
N GLU A 57 11.84 3.87 -10.07
CA GLU A 57 10.53 4.08 -9.48
C GLU A 57 9.82 5.29 -10.10
N LEU A 58 8.58 5.08 -10.55
CA LEU A 58 7.68 6.17 -10.92
C LEU A 58 7.09 6.80 -9.66
N GLN A 59 6.91 8.11 -9.64
CA GLN A 59 6.18 8.77 -8.55
C GLN A 59 4.75 8.21 -8.46
N LYS A 60 4.46 7.53 -7.34
CA LYS A 60 3.17 6.92 -7.06
C LYS A 60 2.34 7.86 -6.20
N PRO A 61 1.03 7.98 -6.45
CA PRO A 61 0.14 8.71 -5.55
C PRO A 61 0.03 7.97 -4.21
N LEU A 62 0.11 8.74 -3.11
CA LEU A 62 -0.10 8.24 -1.75
C LEU A 62 -1.55 7.80 -1.56
N HIS A 63 -1.78 6.65 -0.91
CA HIS A 63 -3.13 6.20 -0.61
C HIS A 63 -3.58 6.68 0.78
N ILE A 64 -4.41 7.72 0.79
CA ILE A 64 -5.01 8.26 2.01
C ILE A 64 -6.20 7.38 2.39
N HIS A 65 -6.27 6.96 3.67
CA HIS A 65 -7.41 6.20 4.18
C HIS A 65 -8.70 7.05 4.06
N PRO A 66 -9.83 6.48 3.60
CA PRO A 66 -11.06 7.25 3.30
C PRO A 66 -11.65 7.98 4.51
N ASP A 67 -11.43 7.47 5.72
CA ASP A 67 -11.86 8.13 6.95
C ASP A 67 -11.01 9.37 7.31
N SER A 68 -9.89 9.62 6.61
CA SER A 68 -9.02 10.76 6.92
C SER A 68 -9.61 12.09 6.39
N PRO A 69 -9.49 13.19 7.14
CA PRO A 69 -8.98 13.27 8.52
C PRO A 69 -10.00 12.75 9.53
N ALA A 70 -9.53 12.06 10.57
CA ALA A 70 -10.36 11.64 11.71
C ALA A 70 -9.65 11.88 13.05
N THR A 71 -10.42 11.93 14.13
CA THR A 71 -9.87 12.12 15.48
C THR A 71 -9.03 10.92 15.93
N GLY A 72 -8.09 11.14 16.85
CA GLY A 72 -7.34 10.03 17.46
C GLY A 72 -8.26 9.02 18.15
N GLU A 73 -9.38 9.46 18.73
CA GLU A 73 -10.41 8.58 19.29
C GLU A 73 -11.03 7.66 18.23
N HIS A 74 -11.40 8.18 17.05
CA HIS A 74 -11.93 7.38 15.94
C HIS A 74 -10.94 6.29 15.53
N TRP A 75 -9.68 6.66 15.32
CA TRP A 75 -8.63 5.76 14.88
C TRP A 75 -8.31 4.67 15.91
N MET A 76 -8.24 5.02 17.19
CA MET A 76 -7.94 4.05 18.25
C MET A 76 -9.10 3.09 18.52
N ALA A 77 -10.35 3.48 18.26
CA ALA A 77 -11.52 2.63 18.45
C ALA A 77 -11.61 1.48 17.45
N LYS A 78 -11.31 1.75 16.16
CA LYS A 78 -11.52 0.78 15.06
C LYS A 78 -10.23 0.31 14.37
N GLY A 79 -9.12 1.04 14.55
CA GLY A 79 -7.93 0.89 13.72
C GLY A 79 -8.15 1.40 12.29
N ALA A 80 -7.15 1.20 11.43
CA ALA A 80 -7.22 1.53 10.01
C ALA A 80 -7.15 0.25 9.15
N SER A 81 -7.97 0.18 8.09
CA SER A 81 -8.10 -1.01 7.24
C SER A 81 -8.01 -0.65 5.76
N PHE A 82 -6.94 -1.09 5.12
CA PHE A 82 -6.64 -0.82 3.70
C PHE A 82 -7.15 -1.93 2.78
N HIS A 83 -8.18 -2.68 3.18
CA HIS A 83 -8.74 -3.81 2.43
C HIS A 83 -9.30 -3.45 1.04
N ARG A 84 -9.60 -2.17 0.79
CA ARG A 84 -10.10 -1.68 -0.51
C ARG A 84 -8.98 -1.32 -1.47
N VAL A 85 -7.73 -1.21 -1.00
CA VAL A 85 -6.60 -0.88 -1.86
C VAL A 85 -6.43 -1.96 -2.91
N LYS A 86 -6.30 -1.51 -4.15
CA LYS A 86 -5.97 -2.36 -5.29
C LYS A 86 -4.59 -1.99 -5.82
N VAL A 87 -3.81 -3.01 -6.16
CA VAL A 87 -2.49 -2.89 -6.80
C VAL A 87 -2.58 -3.19 -8.29
N THR A 88 -1.93 -2.36 -9.13
CA THR A 88 -1.97 -2.47 -10.60
C THR A 88 -0.57 -2.45 -11.20
N ASN A 89 -0.40 -3.09 -12.36
CA ASN A 89 0.80 -2.96 -13.20
C ASN A 89 0.66 -1.87 -14.27
N ASN A 90 -0.44 -1.11 -14.25
CA ASN A 90 -0.66 0.00 -15.19
C ASN A 90 -0.19 1.33 -14.59
N ALA A 91 0.92 1.86 -15.11
CA ALA A 91 1.51 3.13 -14.69
C ALA A 91 0.64 4.36 -14.99
N THR A 92 -0.36 4.25 -15.88
CA THR A 92 -1.23 5.40 -16.24
C THR A 92 -2.44 5.57 -15.33
N ASN A 93 -2.75 4.57 -14.48
CA ASN A 93 -3.99 4.52 -13.73
C ASN A 93 -3.80 5.09 -12.30
N LYS A 94 -3.91 6.42 -12.17
CA LYS A 94 -3.47 7.15 -10.96
C LYS A 94 -4.54 7.37 -9.87
N ALA A 95 -5.83 7.23 -10.18
CA ALA A 95 -6.89 7.71 -9.28
C ALA A 95 -7.39 6.66 -8.25
N GLU A 96 -7.31 5.37 -8.55
CA GLU A 96 -7.91 4.31 -7.71
C GLU A 96 -6.95 3.19 -7.28
N PHE A 97 -5.72 3.20 -7.81
CA PHE A 97 -4.80 2.07 -7.68
C PHE A 97 -3.45 2.52 -7.14
N VAL A 98 -2.82 1.64 -6.37
CA VAL A 98 -1.39 1.72 -6.09
C VAL A 98 -0.67 1.00 -7.23
N SER A 99 -0.05 1.76 -8.13
CA SER A 99 0.76 1.17 -9.21
C SER A 99 2.07 0.64 -8.65
N ILE A 100 2.46 -0.59 -9.03
CA ILE A 100 3.71 -1.26 -8.64
C ILE A 100 4.50 -1.60 -9.89
#